data_AF-A0A2D6M1P9-F1
#
_entry.id   AF-A0A2D6M1P9-F1
#
_cell.length_a   1.000
_cell.length_b   1.000
_cell.length_c   1.000
_cell.angle_alpha   90.00
_cell.angle_beta   90.00
_cell.angle_gamma   90.00
#
_symmetry.space_group_name_H-M   'P 1'
#
loop_
_entity.id
_entity.type
_entity.pdbx_description
1 polymer ?
#
loop_
_entity_poly.entity_id
_entity_poly.type
_entity_poly.pdbx_seq_one_letter_code
_entity_poly.pdbx_strand_id
1 'polypeptide(L)'
;MKIVIILLLALLLASGCIESPEDISIEIDTPANVRQNEEFEIKVTLKNTGNTAQKLANIDIGESYLAGIVILSSTPKYTTTSLGAGK
;
A
#
# COMPACT_ATOMS: atom_id res chain seq x y z
N MET A 1 -5.96 40.64 0.59
CA MET A 1 -6.84 39.49 0.32
C MET A 1 -6.16 38.36 -0.47
N LYS A 2 -5.35 38.64 -1.51
CA LYS A 2 -4.64 37.60 -2.30
C LYS A 2 -3.62 36.77 -1.49
N ILE A 3 -2.85 37.42 -0.61
CA ILE A 3 -1.84 36.75 0.25
C ILE A 3 -2.47 35.77 1.26
N VAL A 4 -3.65 36.10 1.79
CA VAL A 4 -4.38 35.25 2.75
C VAL A 4 -4.90 33.98 2.06
N ILE A 5 -5.38 34.10 0.82
CA ILE A 5 -5.83 32.96 0.01
C ILE A 5 -4.65 32.04 -0.35
N ILE A 6 -3.48 32.59 -0.67
CA ILE A 6 -2.26 31.82 -0.96
C ILE A 6 -1.78 31.05 0.28
N LEU A 7 -1.84 31.67 1.47
CA LEU A 7 -1.48 31.01 2.73
C LEU A 7 -2.45 29.89 3.11
N LEU A 8 -3.76 30.08 2.89
CA LEU A 8 -4.78 29.04 3.09
C LEU A 8 -4.59 27.86 2.14
N LEU A 9 -4.24 28.12 0.88
CA LEU A 9 -3.98 27.08 -0.12
C LEU A 9 -2.71 26.28 0.20
N ALA A 10 -1.65 26.95 0.69
CA ALA A 10 -0.42 26.31 1.13
C ALA A 10 -0.62 25.42 2.37
N LEU A 11 -1.52 25.80 3.28
CA LEU A 11 -1.86 25.02 4.47
C LEU A 11 -2.65 23.74 4.12
N LEU A 12 -3.55 23.81 3.13
CA LEU A 12 -4.32 22.68 2.62
C LEU A 12 -3.45 21.64 1.88
N LEU A 13 -2.36 22.07 1.25
CA LEU A 13 -1.42 21.19 0.54
C LEU A 13 -0.39 20.53 1.46
N ALA A 14 -0.15 21.11 2.66
CA ALA A 14 0.79 20.57 3.64
C ALA A 14 0.21 19.44 4.51
N SER A 15 -1.11 19.26 4.52
CA SER A 15 -1.81 18.20 5.27
C SER A 15 -1.85 16.83 4.55
N GLY A 16 -1.15 16.69 3.42
CA GLY A 16 -0.98 15.41 2.73
C GLY A 16 0.07 14.52 3.41
N CYS A 17 -0.08 14.23 4.70
CA CYS A 17 0.70 13.18 5.33
C CYS A 17 0.11 11.83 4.93
N ILE A 18 0.85 11.06 4.12
CA ILE A 18 0.57 9.63 3.93
C ILE A 18 1.03 8.95 5.23
N GLU A 19 0.14 8.88 6.21
CA GLU A 19 0.41 8.18 7.46
C GLU A 19 0.17 6.68 7.28
N SER A 20 1.13 5.88 7.73
CA SER A 20 0.97 4.44 7.83
C SER A 20 -0.19 4.11 8.77
N PRO A 21 -0.95 3.03 8.54
CA PRO A 21 -2.03 2.63 9.45
C PRO A 21 -1.49 2.44 10.87
N GLU A 22 -2.10 3.14 11.84
CA GLU A 22 -1.77 2.97 13.25
C GLU A 22 -2.25 1.60 13.77
N ASP A 23 -1.61 1.09 14.82
CA ASP A 23 -2.02 -0.13 15.51
C ASP A 23 -2.12 -1.38 14.61
N ILE A 24 -1.30 -1.45 13.56
CA ILE A 24 -1.14 -2.62 12.70
C ILE A 24 0.33 -3.05 12.71
N SER A 25 0.56 -4.36 12.93
CA SER A 25 1.86 -4.99 12.65
C SER A 25 1.77 -5.83 11.38
N ILE A 26 2.79 -5.75 10.52
CA ILE A 26 2.89 -6.47 9.26
C ILE A 26 4.13 -7.36 9.30
N GLU A 27 3.95 -8.64 9.02
CA GLU A 27 5.03 -9.60 8.83
C GLU A 27 4.95 -10.17 7.42
N ILE A 28 6.10 -10.30 6.75
CA ILE A 28 6.20 -10.78 5.38
C ILE A 28 7.15 -11.98 5.37
N ASP A 29 6.62 -13.14 4.98
CA ASP A 29 7.38 -14.36 4.74
C ASP A 29 7.55 -14.56 3.23
N THR A 30 8.81 -14.58 2.80
CA THR A 30 9.22 -14.69 1.40
C THR A 30 10.31 -15.74 1.27
N PRO A 31 10.33 -16.51 0.17
CA PRO A 31 11.44 -17.40 -0.12
C PRO A 31 12.75 -16.61 -0.26
N ALA A 32 13.83 -17.13 0.31
CA ALA A 32 15.14 -16.47 0.25
C ALA A 32 15.72 -16.40 -1.17
N ASN A 33 15.33 -17.34 -2.04
CA ASN A 33 15.73 -17.39 -3.44
C ASN A 33 14.58 -17.95 -4.27
N VAL A 34 14.44 -17.47 -5.50
CA VAL A 34 13.50 -17.97 -6.51
C VAL A 34 14.25 -18.13 -7.82
N ARG A 35 13.84 -19.09 -8.66
CA ARG A 35 14.40 -19.27 -10.01
C ARG A 35 13.47 -18.69 -11.06
N GLN A 36 14.04 -18.40 -12.24
CA GLN A 36 13.24 -17.99 -13.38
C GLN A 36 12.21 -19.09 -13.73
N ASN A 37 10.96 -18.67 -13.97
CA ASN A 37 9.81 -19.53 -14.28
C ASN A 37 9.38 -20.46 -13.12
N GLU A 38 9.85 -20.22 -11.90
CA GLU A 38 9.38 -20.94 -10.71
C GLU A 38 8.18 -20.20 -10.11
N GLU A 39 7.11 -20.93 -9.80
CA GLU A 39 6.01 -20.41 -8.98
C GLU A 39 6.43 -20.41 -7.51
N PHE A 40 6.12 -19.33 -6.80
CA PHE A 40 6.39 -19.22 -5.37
C PHE A 40 5.29 -18.47 -4.63
N GLU A 41 5.20 -18.68 -3.32
CA GLU A 41 4.23 -18.04 -2.45
C GLU A 41 4.91 -16.96 -1.60
N ILE A 42 4.24 -15.82 -1.45
CA ILE A 42 4.54 -14.81 -0.43
C ILE A 42 3.38 -14.80 0.55
N LYS A 43 3.69 -14.87 1.85
CA LYS A 43 2.68 -14.81 2.91
C LYS A 43 2.83 -13.51 3.69
N VAL A 44 1.78 -12.70 3.67
CA VAL A 44 1.71 -11.46 4.44
C VAL A 44 0.74 -11.65 5.60
N THR A 45 1.24 -11.48 6.82
CA THR A 45 0.42 -11.54 8.05
C THR A 45 0.18 -10.12 8.54
N LEU A 46 -1.08 -9.70 8.54
CA LEU A 46 -1.50 -8.44 9.12
C LEU A 46 -2.17 -8.71 10.47
N LYS A 47 -1.74 -8.01 11.51
CA LYS A 47 -2.31 -8.13 12.86
C LYS A 47 -2.71 -6.75 13.38
N ASN A 48 -3.95 -6.65 13.82
CA ASN A 48 -4.43 -5.52 14.61
C ASN A 48 -3.84 -5.61 16.02
N THR A 49 -3.03 -4.63 16.40
CA THR A 49 -2.42 -4.50 17.73
C THR A 49 -3.16 -3.52 18.64
N GLY A 50 -4.19 -2.86 18.13
CA GLY A 50 -5.02 -1.91 18.86
C GLY A 50 -6.09 -2.58 19.72
N ASN A 51 -6.75 -1.77 20.55
CA ASN A 51 -7.81 -2.22 21.45
C ASN A 51 -9.22 -2.16 20.82
N THR A 52 -9.32 -1.77 19.55
CA THR A 52 -10.59 -1.65 18.82
C THR A 52 -10.53 -2.44 17.51
N ALA A 53 -11.69 -2.87 17.00
CA ALA A 53 -11.75 -3.56 15.72
C ALA A 53 -11.40 -2.62 14.57
N GLN A 54 -10.47 -3.03 13.72
CA GLN A 54 -10.10 -2.31 12.50
C GLN A 54 -10.64 -3.02 11.27
N LYS A 55 -11.05 -2.22 10.26
CA LYS A 55 -11.51 -2.73 8.98
C LYS A 55 -10.36 -2.72 7.97
N LEU A 56 -10.07 -3.87 7.36
CA LEU A 56 -9.19 -3.93 6.20
C LEU A 56 -9.86 -3.20 5.03
N ALA A 57 -9.30 -2.04 4.66
CA ALA A 57 -9.85 -1.19 3.60
C ALA A 57 -9.38 -1.64 2.21
N ASN A 58 -8.06 -1.75 2.01
CA ASN A 58 -7.44 -2.18 0.76
C ASN A 58 -6.11 -2.90 1.01
N ILE A 59 -5.74 -3.79 0.09
CA ILE A 59 -4.38 -4.30 -0.08
C ILE A 59 -3.99 -3.99 -1.52
N ASP A 60 -2.90 -3.23 -1.65
CA ASP A 60 -2.34 -2.79 -2.91
C ASP A 60 -0.88 -3.22 -3.00
N ILE A 61 -0.45 -3.57 -4.21
CA ILE A 61 0.92 -3.98 -4.50
C ILE A 61 1.44 -3.05 -5.58
N GLY A 62 2.42 -2.23 -5.24
CA GLY A 62 3.01 -1.28 -6.17
C GLY A 62 3.57 -1.97 -7.41
N GLU A 63 3.27 -1.41 -8.60
CA GLU A 63 3.64 -2.00 -9.89
C GLU A 63 5.15 -2.25 -10.04
N SER A 64 5.98 -1.45 -9.38
CA SER A 64 7.44 -1.63 -9.35
C SER A 64 7.87 -2.98 -8.77
N TYR A 65 7.09 -3.55 -7.86
CA TYR A 65 7.34 -4.86 -7.27
C TYR A 65 6.86 -6.02 -8.15
N LEU A 66 6.12 -5.74 -9.22
CA LEU A 66 5.60 -6.73 -10.17
C LEU A 66 6.47 -6.84 -11.44
N ALA A 67 7.55 -6.09 -11.54
CA ALA A 67 8.46 -6.17 -12.68
C ALA A 67 9.06 -7.57 -12.79
N GLY A 68 8.68 -8.31 -13.84
CA GLY A 68 9.14 -9.69 -14.08
C GLY A 68 8.42 -10.77 -13.26
N ILE A 69 7.36 -10.41 -12.54
CA ILE A 69 6.54 -11.32 -11.73
C ILE A 69 5.09 -11.27 -12.23
N VAL A 70 4.42 -12.42 -12.28
CA VAL A 70 2.98 -12.51 -12.55
C VAL A 70 2.30 -13.04 -11.30
N ILE A 71 1.29 -12.32 -10.80
CA ILE A 71 0.46 -12.83 -9.70
C ILE A 71 -0.58 -13.79 -10.27
N LEU A 72 -0.45 -15.07 -9.91
CA LEU A 72 -1.41 -16.11 -10.31
C LEU A 72 -2.68 -16.07 -9.45
N SER A 73 -2.54 -15.81 -8.15
CA SER A 73 -3.67 -15.70 -7.21
C SER A 73 -3.29 -14.93 -5.94
N SER A 74 -4.29 -14.44 -5.21
CA SER A 74 -4.13 -13.83 -3.88
C SER A 74 -5.41 -14.03 -3.07
N THR A 75 -5.27 -14.15 -1.75
CA THR A 75 -6.40 -14.18 -0.82
C THR A 75 -6.01 -13.41 0.44
N PRO A 76 -6.76 -12.35 0.83
CA PRO A 76 -7.82 -11.70 0.05
C PRO A 76 -7.30 -11.14 -1.28
N LYS A 77 -8.20 -10.84 -2.21
CA LYS A 77 -7.80 -10.26 -3.51
C LYS A 77 -7.14 -8.91 -3.30
N TYR A 78 -5.96 -8.72 -3.89
CA TYR A 78 -5.35 -7.39 -4.01
C TYR A 78 -6.06 -6.56 -5.09
N THR A 79 -5.96 -5.24 -4.99
CA THR A 79 -6.33 -4.33 -6.08
C THR A 79 -5.06 -3.70 -6.65
N THR A 80 -5.06 -3.37 -7.94
CA THR A 80 -4.02 -2.53 -8.53
C THR A 80 -4.49 -1.09 -8.46
N THR A 81 -3.80 -0.25 -7.69
CA THR A 81 -3.96 1.20 -7.89
C THR A 81 -3.08 1.60 -9.07
N SER A 82 -3.65 1.65 -10.27
CA SER A 82 -3.02 2.43 -11.33
C SER A 82 -2.96 3.87 -10.81
N LEU A 83 -1.76 4.37 -10.48
CA LEU A 83 -1.55 5.79 -10.34
C LEU A 83 -1.93 6.37 -11.71
N GLY A 84 -3.15 6.88 -11.81
CA GLY A 84 -3.60 7.58 -13.00
C GLY A 84 -2.54 8.61 -13.31
N ALA A 85 -1.85 8.44 -14.42
CA ALA A 85 -1.05 9.48 -15.02
C ALA A 85 -2.01 10.66 -15.21
N GLY A 86 -1.93 11.61 -14.27
CA GLY A 86 -2.62 12.88 -14.37
C GLY A 86 -2.14 13.52 -15.66
N LYS A 87 -3.02 13.51 -16.66
CA LYS A 87 -3.00 14.51 -17.73
C LYS A 87 -3.31 15.87 -17.15
#